data_AF-A0A367MA92-F1
#
_entry.id   AF-A0A367MA92-F1
#
_cell.length_a   1.000
_cell.length_b   1.000
_cell.length_c   1.000
_cell.angle_alpha   90.00
_cell.angle_beta   90.00
_cell.angle_gamma   90.00
#
_symmetry.space_group_name_H-M   'P 1'
#
loop_
_entity.id
_entity.type
_entity.pdbx_description
1 polymer ?
#
loop_
_entity_poly.entity_id
_entity_poly.type
_entity_poly.pdbx_seq_one_letter_code
_entity_poly.pdbx_strand_id
1 'polypeptide(L)'
;AERLLRELAKPVEFAKQWLVITPSIGVALFPGDALQFGKLYKAADQALYRVKGAGRAGYAMAADDERETAPALPWPTALAPERIS
;
A
#
# COMPACT_ATOMS: atom_id res chain seq x y z
N ALA A 1 6.30 -4.08 0.83
CA ALA A 1 5.40 -4.82 1.74
C ALA A 1 6.00 -6.12 2.27
N GLU A 2 6.85 -6.81 1.52
CA GLU A 2 7.35 -8.14 1.88
C GLU A 2 8.06 -8.26 3.23
N ARG A 3 8.86 -7.26 3.63
CA ARG A 3 9.52 -7.27 4.95
C ARG A 3 8.50 -7.36 6.08
N LEU A 4 7.40 -6.61 5.98
CA LEU A 4 6.34 -6.63 6.99
C LEU A 4 5.61 -7.97 7.01
N LEU A 5 5.35 -8.58 5.85
CA LEU A 5 4.77 -9.92 5.76
C LEU A 5 5.66 -10.97 6.44
N ARG A 6 6.98 -10.94 6.19
CA ARG A 6 7.94 -11.87 6.78
C ARG A 6 8.03 -11.73 8.30
N GLU A 7 8.04 -10.50 8.81
CA GLU A 7 8.09 -10.26 10.26
C GLU A 7 6.79 -10.67 10.95
N LEU A 8 5.64 -10.35 10.36
CA LEU A 8 4.33 -10.71 10.92
C LEU A 8 4.03 -12.21 10.81
N ALA A 9 4.64 -12.93 9.87
CA ALA A 9 4.48 -14.39 9.76
C ALA A 9 5.26 -15.16 10.84
N LYS A 10 6.14 -14.51 11.61
CA LYS A 10 6.85 -15.17 12.71
C LYS A 10 5.85 -15.55 13.81
N PRO A 11 5.99 -16.74 14.43
CA PRO A 11 5.16 -17.12 15.57
C PRO A 11 5.27 -16.08 16.68
N VAL A 12 4.14 -15.63 17.19
CA VAL A 12 4.07 -14.74 18.35
C VAL A 12 3.52 -15.52 19.54
N GLU A 13 4.13 -15.35 20.70
CA GLU A 13 3.63 -15.91 21.94
C GLU A 13 2.49 -15.02 22.45
N PHE A 14 1.31 -15.61 22.61
CA PHE A 14 0.14 -14.94 23.17
C PHE A 14 -0.58 -15.90 24.11
N ALA A 15 -0.83 -15.49 25.36
CA ALA A 15 -1.52 -16.31 26.36
C ALA A 15 -0.93 -17.73 26.55
N LYS A 16 0.40 -17.86 26.50
CA LYS A 16 1.16 -19.14 26.57
C LYS A 16 0.90 -20.08 25.39
N GLN A 17 0.43 -19.55 24.25
CA GLN A 17 0.24 -20.27 23.00
C GLN A 17 1.06 -19.60 21.89
N TRP A 18 1.57 -20.41 20.97
CA TRP A 18 2.23 -19.92 19.76
C TRP A 18 1.20 -19.72 18.66
N LEU A 19 1.08 -18.48 18.19
CA LEU A 19 0.17 -18.11 17.10
C LEU A 19 0.97 -17.77 15.86
N VAL A 20 0.58 -18.37 14.72
CA VAL A 20 1.05 -17.97 13.40
C VAL A 20 -0.05 -17.17 12.74
N ILE A 21 0.21 -15.91 12.40
CA ILE A 21 -0.74 -15.07 11.69
C ILE A 21 -0.38 -14.98 10.20
N THR A 22 -1.40 -14.96 9.35
CA THR A 22 -1.25 -14.76 7.90
C THR A 22 -1.71 -13.35 7.52
N PRO A 23 -0.83 -12.34 7.58
CA PRO A 23 -1.21 -10.96 7.26
C PRO A 23 -1.67 -10.85 5.80
N SER A 24 -2.68 -10.01 5.57
CA SER A 24 -3.07 -9.55 4.24
C SER A 24 -2.88 -8.05 4.22
N ILE A 25 -2.29 -7.49 3.15
CA ILE A 25 -1.96 -6.07 3.07
C ILE A 25 -2.51 -5.49 1.77
N GLY A 26 -3.29 -4.42 1.86
CA GLY A 26 -3.66 -3.59 0.72
C GLY A 26 -2.87 -2.29 0.72
N VAL A 27 -2.38 -1.87 -0.44
CA VAL A 27 -1.53 -0.69 -0.61
C VAL A 27 -2.15 0.23 -1.64
N ALA A 28 -2.26 1.52 -1.32
CA ALA A 28 -2.62 2.59 -2.26
C ALA A 28 -1.64 3.76 -2.12
N LEU A 29 -1.34 4.43 -3.23
CA LEU A 29 -0.32 5.46 -3.36
C LEU A 29 -0.94 6.80 -3.75
N PHE A 30 -0.70 7.82 -2.93
CA PHE A 30 -0.94 9.20 -3.31
C PHE A 30 0.21 9.71 -4.20
N PRO A 31 -0.04 10.52 -5.24
CA PRO A 31 -1.36 10.93 -5.74
C PRO A 31 -1.98 9.99 -6.79
N GLY A 32 -1.27 8.92 -7.19
CA GLY A 32 -1.62 8.12 -8.37
C GLY A 32 -2.93 7.33 -8.26
N ASP A 33 -3.25 6.83 -7.07
CA ASP A 33 -4.45 6.01 -6.85
C ASP A 33 -5.64 6.85 -6.36
N ALA A 34 -5.40 7.97 -5.69
CA ALA A 34 -6.42 8.93 -5.28
C ALA A 34 -5.81 10.24 -4.75
N LEU A 35 -6.55 11.34 -4.89
CA LEU A 35 -6.17 12.65 -4.34
C LEU A 35 -6.76 12.92 -2.94
N GLN A 36 -7.74 12.11 -2.52
CA GLN A 36 -8.45 12.28 -1.25
C GLN A 36 -8.28 11.06 -0.35
N PHE A 37 -8.12 11.28 0.95
CA PHE A 37 -7.92 10.21 1.94
C PHE A 37 -9.00 9.13 1.87
N GLY A 38 -10.28 9.49 1.82
CA GLY A 38 -11.37 8.51 1.80
C GLY A 38 -11.32 7.58 0.59
N LYS A 39 -10.93 8.12 -0.58
CA LYS A 39 -10.73 7.33 -1.80
C LYS A 39 -9.48 6.44 -1.70
N LEU A 40 -8.36 6.99 -1.19
CA LEU A 40 -7.11 6.24 -0.99
C LEU A 40 -7.30 5.07 -0.01
N TYR A 41 -8.04 5.31 1.08
CA TYR A 41 -8.38 4.29 2.06
C TYR A 41 -9.26 3.20 1.44
N LYS A 42 -10.28 3.57 0.67
CA LYS A 42 -11.14 2.62 -0.04
C LYS A 42 -10.34 1.78 -1.03
N ALA A 43 -9.44 2.38 -1.80
CA ALA A 43 -8.59 1.67 -2.76
C ALA A 43 -7.66 0.65 -2.06
N ALA A 44 -7.06 1.05 -0.92
CA ALA A 44 -6.26 0.14 -0.11
C ALA A 44 -7.09 -1.01 0.48
N ASP A 45 -8.29 -0.75 0.98
CA ASP A 45 -9.18 -1.77 1.54
C ASP A 45 -9.66 -2.77 0.48
N GLN A 46 -9.96 -2.31 -0.74
CA GLN A 46 -10.28 -3.19 -1.86
C GLN A 46 -9.09 -4.09 -2.23
N ALA A 47 -7.88 -3.52 -2.31
CA ALA A 47 -6.66 -4.29 -2.55
C ALA A 47 -6.43 -5.34 -1.45
N LEU A 48 -6.69 -4.99 -0.19
CA LEU A 48 -6.66 -5.92 0.95
C LEU A 48 -7.67 -7.06 0.78
N TYR A 49 -8.89 -6.76 0.34
CA TYR A 49 -9.94 -7.77 0.15
C TYR A 49 -9.58 -8.77 -0.96
N ARG A 50 -8.91 -8.32 -2.03
CA ARG A 50 -8.37 -9.22 -3.07
C ARG A 50 -7.40 -10.25 -2.50
N VAL A 51 -6.50 -9.82 -1.61
CA VAL A 51 -5.57 -10.73 -0.93
C VAL A 51 -6.32 -11.73 -0.04
N LYS A 52 -7.33 -11.27 0.69
CA LYS A 52 -8.15 -12.15 1.54
C LYS A 52 -8.91 -13.21 0.73
N GLY A 53 -9.42 -12.83 -0.44
CA GLY A 53 -10.13 -13.74 -1.36
C GLY A 53 -9.23 -14.76 -2.07
N ALA A 54 -7.96 -14.41 -2.34
CA ALA A 54 -7.02 -15.24 -3.10
C ALA A 54 -6.23 -16.27 -2.27
N GLY A 55 -6.54 -16.46 -0.99
CA GLY A 55 -5.86 -17.43 -0.12
C GLY A 55 -5.07 -16.85 1.05
N ARG A 56 -5.12 -15.52 1.27
CA ARG A 56 -4.43 -14.77 2.35
C ARG A 56 -2.90 -14.77 2.21
N ALA A 57 -2.18 -14.27 3.23
CA ALA A 57 -0.72 -14.27 3.34
C ALA A 57 0.02 -13.51 2.21
N GLY A 58 -0.46 -12.32 1.85
CA GLY A 58 0.12 -11.58 0.73
C GLY A 58 -0.12 -10.08 0.79
N TYR A 59 0.21 -9.40 -0.31
CA TYR A 59 -0.11 -7.99 -0.50
C TYR A 59 -0.62 -7.74 -1.92
N ALA A 60 -1.42 -6.69 -2.09
CA ALA A 60 -1.82 -6.19 -3.40
C ALA A 60 -1.77 -4.67 -3.43
N MET A 61 -1.43 -4.12 -4.59
CA MET A 61 -1.59 -2.69 -4.89
C MET A 61 -3.04 -2.40 -5.29
N ALA A 62 -3.48 -1.15 -5.18
CA ALA A 62 -4.70 -0.66 -5.79
C ALA A 62 -4.69 -0.92 -7.30
N ALA A 63 -5.88 -1.16 -7.89
CA ALA A 63 -5.97 -1.48 -9.31
C ALA A 63 -5.98 -0.21 -10.15
N ASP A 64 -5.47 -0.33 -11.38
CA ASP A 64 -5.37 0.77 -12.35
C ASP A 64 -6.72 1.41 -12.68
N ASP A 65 -7.83 0.68 -12.54
CA ASP A 65 -9.18 1.16 -12.85
C ASP A 65 -9.64 2.31 -11.91
N GLU A 66 -9.04 2.42 -10.73
CA GLU A 66 -9.36 3.49 -9.77
C GLU A 66 -8.34 4.64 -9.77
N ARG A 67 -7.33 4.63 -10.66
CA ARG A 67 -6.31 5.69 -10.71
C ARG A 67 -6.96 7.02 -11.07
N GLU A 68 -7.05 7.88 -10.07
CA GLU A 68 -7.39 9.28 -10.28
C GLU A 68 -6.18 9.93 -10.94
N THR A 69 -6.26 10.16 -12.26
CA THR A 69 -5.24 10.92 -12.98
C THR A 69 -5.07 12.25 -12.27
N ALA A 70 -3.97 12.39 -11.54
CA ALA A 70 -3.57 13.67 -10.98
C ALA A 70 -3.62 14.68 -12.15
N PRO A 71 -4.29 15.84 -11.99
CA PRO A 71 -4.32 16.82 -13.05
C PRO A 71 -2.88 17.05 -13.49
N ALA A 72 -2.62 16.94 -14.80
CA ALA A 72 -1.31 17.20 -15.36
C ALA A 72 -0.89 18.56 -14.84
N LEU A 73 0.03 18.58 -13.87
CA LEU A 73 0.50 19.83 -13.31
C LEU A 73 1.07 20.60 -14.51
N PRO A 74 0.55 21.80 -14.82
CA PRO A 74 1.23 22.63 -15.78
C PRO A 74 2.61 22.87 -15.18
N TRP A 75 3.65 22.61 -15.97
CA TRP A 75 5.06 22.99 -15.81
C TRP A 75 5.94 22.33 -14.69
N PRO A 76 7.26 22.15 -14.96
CA PRO A 76 8.23 21.60 -14.01
C PRO A 76 8.94 22.67 -13.16
N THR A 77 8.77 22.62 -11.83
CA THR A 77 9.43 23.50 -10.84
C THR A 77 9.37 22.84 -9.48
N ALA A 78 10.42 22.74 -8.68
CA ALA A 78 11.79 23.21 -8.80
C ALA A 78 12.67 22.30 -7.93
N LEU A 79 13.56 21.54 -8.56
CA LEU A 79 14.82 21.07 -7.99
C LEU A 79 15.80 20.94 -9.16
N ALA A 80 16.12 22.08 -9.79
CA ALA A 80 17.43 22.17 -10.43
C ALA A 80 18.44 22.19 -9.26
N PRO A 81 19.37 21.24 -9.14
CA PRO A 81 20.44 21.39 -8.19
C PRO A 81 21.24 22.63 -8.60
N GLU A 82 21.17 23.66 -7.77
CA GLU A 82 22.01 24.84 -7.94
C GLU A 82 23.46 24.35 -7.91
N ARG A 83 24.16 24.60 -9.01
CA ARG A 83 25.57 24.33 -9.17
C ARG A 83 26.31 25.05 -8.04
N ILE A 84 26.79 24.30 -7.06
CA ILE A 84 27.83 24.78 -6.14
C ILE A 84 29.04 25.10 -7.01
N SER A 85 29.37 26.38 -7.07
CA SER A 85 30.65 26.86 -7.57
C SER A 85 31.60 27.07 -6.41
#